data_AF-A0A150GGN9-F1
#
_entry.id   AF-A0A150GGN9-F1
#
_cell.length_a   1.000
_cell.length_b   1.000
_cell.length_c   1.000
_cell.angle_alpha   90.00
_cell.angle_beta   90.00
_cell.angle_gamma   90.00
#
_symmetry.space_group_name_H-M   'P 1'
#
loop_
_entity.id
_entity.type
_entity.pdbx_description
1 polymer ?
#
loop_
_entity_poly.entity_id
_entity_poly.type
_entity_poly.pdbx_seq_one_letter_code
_entity_poly.pdbx_strand_id
1 'polypeptide(L)'
;MIYLLDHNSTIPMFYEIADYVAEGKVQYTAFRSESPRRPYIRRFSQGLQGRAFQQCFDWGRDSFQWMAFTDLDEMLVLTDPKYNSSLPALLRNYEEHGAVLAHWVRLGSSGVEERQPGQGLLETFTKCTPVRDHVKGIANLRYASLGINAHTFFYHGGRRGIRPGDNRRVGVAHALRK
;
A
#
# COMPACT_ATOMS: atom_id res chain seq x y z
N MET A 1 -11.18 2.25 7.10
CA MET A 1 -10.55 1.42 8.13
C MET A 1 -9.12 1.15 7.72
N ILE A 2 -8.16 1.27 8.64
CA ILE A 2 -6.74 0.96 8.43
C ILE A 2 -6.36 -0.20 9.35
N TYR A 3 -5.67 -1.20 8.82
CA TYR A 3 -5.04 -2.26 9.62
C TYR A 3 -3.55 -1.92 9.82
N LEU A 4 -3.13 -1.67 11.05
CA LEU A 4 -1.73 -1.43 11.39
C LEU A 4 -1.17 -2.63 12.15
N LEU A 5 -0.30 -3.41 11.50
CA LEU A 5 0.39 -4.54 12.10
C LEU A 5 1.79 -4.12 12.52
N ASP A 6 2.00 -3.99 13.84
CA ASP A 6 3.26 -3.59 14.44
C ASP A 6 4.08 -4.83 14.84
N HIS A 7 5.19 -5.07 14.13
CA HIS A 7 6.05 -6.21 14.37
C HIS A 7 7.20 -5.87 15.30
N ASN A 8 7.07 -6.25 16.56
CA ASN A 8 8.14 -6.21 17.55
C ASN A 8 8.88 -4.85 17.64
N SER A 9 8.19 -3.73 17.47
CA SER A 9 8.80 -2.41 17.64
C SER A 9 9.25 -2.20 19.08
N THR A 10 10.44 -1.61 19.25
CA THR A 10 10.99 -1.23 20.56
C THR A 10 10.10 -0.20 21.26
N ILE A 11 9.64 0.79 20.48
CA ILE A 11 8.60 1.72 20.87
C ILE A 11 7.36 1.35 20.06
N PRO A 12 6.31 0.82 20.70
CA PRO A 12 5.07 0.48 20.00
C PRO A 12 4.47 1.69 19.28
N MET A 13 4.05 1.49 18.03
CA MET A 13 3.39 2.53 17.23
C MET A 13 2.07 2.98 17.84
N PHE A 14 1.46 2.16 18.72
CA PHE A 14 0.22 2.48 19.41
C PHE A 14 0.24 3.87 20.05
N TYR A 15 1.34 4.28 20.68
CA TYR A 15 1.41 5.56 21.37
C TYR A 15 1.31 6.77 20.43
N GLU A 16 1.71 6.61 19.18
CA GLU A 16 1.64 7.66 18.14
C GLU A 16 0.25 7.74 17.49
N ILE A 17 -0.58 6.71 17.64
CA ILE A 17 -1.88 6.59 16.93
C ILE A 17 -3.06 6.26 17.86
N ALA A 18 -2.90 6.42 19.18
CA ALA A 18 -3.88 5.97 20.17
C ALA A 18 -5.26 6.62 19.98
N ASP A 19 -5.27 7.90 19.58
CA ASP A 19 -6.46 8.66 19.19
C ASP A 19 -7.18 8.02 17.99
N TYR A 20 -6.46 7.67 16.93
CA TYR A 20 -7.03 7.01 15.76
C TYR A 20 -7.57 5.61 16.06
N VAL A 21 -6.96 4.89 17.02
CA VAL A 21 -7.48 3.60 17.49
C VAL A 21 -8.77 3.81 18.29
N ALA A 22 -8.79 4.77 19.20
CA ALA A 22 -9.97 5.09 20.02
C ALA A 22 -11.16 5.55 19.16
N GLU A 23 -10.90 6.26 18.06
CA GLU A 23 -11.91 6.69 17.09
C GLU A 23 -12.35 5.58 16.12
N GLY A 24 -11.77 4.37 16.22
CA GLY A 24 -12.08 3.25 15.31
C GLY A 24 -11.61 3.46 13.87
N LYS A 25 -10.70 4.41 13.63
CA LYS A 25 -10.11 4.66 12.30
C LYS A 25 -9.02 3.64 11.98
N VAL A 26 -8.31 3.17 13.01
CA VAL A 26 -7.22 2.19 12.92
C VAL A 26 -7.52 0.98 13.81
N GLN A 27 -7.43 -0.22 13.23
CA GLN A 27 -7.29 -1.46 13.98
C GLN A 27 -5.80 -1.78 14.13
N TYR A 28 -5.31 -1.63 15.35
CA TYR A 28 -3.91 -1.88 15.72
C TYR A 28 -3.70 -3.34 16.14
N THR A 29 -2.60 -3.95 15.71
CA THR A 29 -2.22 -5.30 16.13
C THR A 29 -0.70 -5.35 16.34
N ALA A 30 -0.28 -5.39 17.61
CA ALA A 30 1.08 -5.72 17.97
C ALA A 30 1.30 -7.23 17.88
N PHE A 31 2.41 -7.66 17.29
CA PHE A 31 2.76 -9.07 17.23
C PHE A 31 4.26 -9.32 17.24
N ARG A 32 4.63 -10.54 17.63
CA ARG A 32 6.01 -11.04 17.60
C ARG A 32 6.04 -12.32 16.79
N SER A 33 7.03 -12.42 15.93
CA SER A 33 7.22 -13.56 15.02
C SER A 33 8.64 -13.53 14.48
N GLU A 34 9.14 -14.68 14.04
CA GLU A 34 10.36 -14.72 13.23
C GLU A 34 10.19 -13.95 11.92
N SER A 35 11.27 -13.35 11.44
CA SER A 35 11.35 -12.66 10.14
C SER A 35 12.34 -13.38 9.24
N PRO A 36 12.00 -14.58 8.74
CA PRO A 36 12.90 -15.36 7.92
C PRO A 36 13.14 -14.64 6.59
N ARG A 37 14.40 -14.64 6.13
CA ARG A 37 14.84 -14.01 4.88
C ARG A 37 15.30 -15.07 3.88
N ARG A 38 15.52 -14.68 2.62
CA ARG A 38 16.16 -15.56 1.64
C ARG A 38 17.55 -15.98 2.14
N PRO A 39 17.98 -17.23 1.88
CA PRO A 39 17.35 -18.26 1.05
C PRO A 39 16.31 -19.14 1.77
N TYR A 40 16.05 -18.93 3.06
CA TYR A 40 15.17 -19.78 3.87
C TYR A 40 13.69 -19.72 3.47
N ILE A 41 13.28 -18.62 2.81
CA ILE A 41 11.95 -18.47 2.22
C ILE A 41 12.01 -18.56 0.68
N ARG A 42 11.03 -19.23 0.08
CA ARG A 42 10.88 -19.35 -1.38
C ARG A 42 9.80 -18.44 -1.94
N ARG A 43 8.75 -18.17 -1.16
CA ARG A 43 7.60 -17.36 -1.55
C ARG A 43 7.48 -16.14 -0.63
N PHE A 44 6.96 -15.04 -1.16
CA PHE A 44 6.72 -13.83 -0.37
C PHE A 44 5.81 -14.09 0.83
N SER A 45 4.76 -14.90 0.65
CA SER A 45 3.85 -15.33 1.71
C SER A 45 4.51 -16.05 2.89
N GLN A 46 5.75 -16.53 2.73
CA GLN A 46 6.51 -17.16 3.82
C GLN A 46 7.34 -16.15 4.61
N GLY A 47 7.60 -14.96 4.06
CA GLY A 47 8.26 -13.87 4.78
C GLY A 47 7.30 -13.11 5.69
N LEU A 48 7.84 -12.34 6.62
CA LEU A 48 7.06 -11.57 7.59
C LEU A 48 6.01 -10.66 6.93
N GLN A 49 6.45 -9.79 6.01
CA GLN A 49 5.58 -8.83 5.33
C GLN A 49 4.49 -9.53 4.49
N GLY A 50 4.83 -10.63 3.81
CA GLY A 50 3.86 -11.40 3.04
C GLY A 50 2.81 -12.08 3.91
N ARG A 51 3.18 -12.59 5.09
CA ARG A 51 2.20 -13.10 6.08
C ARG A 51 1.28 -12.01 6.59
N ALA A 52 1.83 -10.83 6.91
CA ALA A 52 1.03 -9.67 7.31
C ALA A 52 0.02 -9.26 6.22
N PHE A 53 0.48 -9.16 4.96
CA PHE A 53 -0.42 -8.83 3.84
C PHE A 53 -1.46 -9.92 3.59
N GLN A 54 -1.09 -11.20 3.71
CA GLN A 54 -2.05 -12.30 3.60
C GLN A 54 -3.14 -12.18 4.67
N GLN A 55 -2.76 -11.88 5.91
CA GLN A 55 -3.70 -11.70 7.00
C GLN A 55 -4.68 -10.55 6.73
N CYS A 56 -4.20 -9.43 6.17
CA CYS A 56 -5.07 -8.32 5.76
C CYS A 56 -6.02 -8.71 4.62
N PHE A 57 -5.58 -9.51 3.65
CA PHE A 57 -6.48 -10.09 2.64
C PHE A 57 -7.59 -10.91 3.31
N ASP A 58 -7.23 -11.76 4.26
CA ASP A 58 -8.18 -12.66 4.91
C ASP A 58 -9.19 -11.88 5.79
N TRP A 59 -8.75 -10.84 6.49
CA TRP A 59 -9.64 -9.96 7.26
C TRP A 59 -10.54 -9.10 6.37
N GLY A 60 -10.01 -8.59 5.27
CA GLY A 60 -10.70 -7.60 4.47
C GLY A 60 -11.64 -8.16 3.43
N ARG A 61 -11.43 -9.40 2.95
CA ARG A 61 -12.05 -9.92 1.73
C ARG A 61 -13.58 -9.90 1.74
N ASP A 62 -14.20 -10.13 2.90
CA ASP A 62 -15.66 -10.17 3.03
C ASP A 62 -16.27 -8.80 3.37
N SER A 63 -15.44 -7.81 3.71
CA SER A 63 -15.89 -6.49 4.21
C SER A 63 -15.55 -5.33 3.27
N PHE A 64 -14.51 -5.46 2.45
CA PHE A 64 -14.02 -4.39 1.61
C PHE A 64 -13.85 -4.85 0.17
N GLN A 65 -14.23 -3.99 -0.77
CA GLN A 65 -13.92 -4.21 -2.17
C GLN A 65 -12.46 -3.85 -2.48
N TRP A 66 -11.93 -2.80 -1.86
CA TRP A 66 -10.63 -2.24 -2.17
C TRP A 66 -9.72 -2.23 -0.96
N MET A 67 -8.44 -2.57 -1.17
CA MET A 67 -7.42 -2.53 -0.12
C MET A 67 -6.08 -2.07 -0.69
N ALA A 68 -5.49 -1.06 -0.06
CA ALA A 68 -4.10 -0.68 -0.30
C ALA A 68 -3.20 -1.43 0.70
N PHE A 69 -2.02 -1.83 0.24
CA PHE A 69 -0.99 -2.45 1.06
C PHE A 69 0.24 -1.56 1.00
N THR A 70 0.55 -0.86 2.08
CA THR A 70 1.63 0.14 2.13
C THR A 70 2.59 -0.14 3.28
N ASP A 71 3.83 0.29 3.10
CA ASP A 71 4.76 0.39 4.22
C ASP A 71 4.44 1.65 5.04
N LEU A 72 4.93 1.73 6.28
CA LEU A 72 4.59 2.82 7.21
C LEU A 72 5.08 4.20 6.72
N ASP A 73 6.13 4.23 5.92
CA ASP A 73 6.76 5.42 5.35
C ASP A 73 6.20 5.80 3.97
N GLU A 74 5.16 5.13 3.49
CA GLU A 74 4.53 5.42 2.21
C GLU A 74 3.21 6.15 2.35
N MET A 75 3.00 7.13 1.47
CA MET A 75 1.78 7.93 1.41
C MET A 75 1.10 7.75 0.06
N LEU A 76 -0.23 7.64 0.06
CA LEU A 76 -1.04 7.66 -1.15
C LEU A 76 -1.63 9.05 -1.34
N VAL A 77 -1.25 9.72 -2.42
CA VAL A 77 -1.69 11.09 -2.73
C VAL A 77 -2.48 11.08 -4.03
N LEU A 78 -3.71 11.59 -3.98
CA LEU A 78 -4.55 11.79 -5.17
C LEU A 78 -4.40 13.25 -5.63
N THR A 79 -3.71 13.44 -6.74
CA THR A 79 -3.37 14.78 -7.26
C THR A 79 -4.35 15.32 -8.30
N ASP A 80 -5.26 14.49 -8.80
CA ASP A 80 -6.23 14.89 -9.82
C ASP A 80 -7.40 15.66 -9.16
N PRO A 81 -7.54 16.97 -9.45
CA PRO A 81 -8.49 17.84 -8.76
C PRO A 81 -9.95 17.43 -8.98
N LYS A 82 -10.26 16.69 -10.07
CA LYS A 82 -11.64 16.27 -10.34
C LYS A 82 -12.25 15.39 -9.25
N TYR A 83 -11.40 14.71 -8.48
CA TYR A 83 -11.84 13.80 -7.43
C TYR A 83 -11.82 14.45 -6.05
N ASN A 84 -11.37 15.71 -5.91
CA ASN A 84 -11.31 16.42 -4.63
C ASN A 84 -10.71 15.57 -3.49
N SER A 85 -9.55 14.93 -3.75
CA SER A 85 -8.87 14.00 -2.83
C SER A 85 -9.69 12.78 -2.39
N SER A 86 -10.84 12.51 -3.02
CA SER A 86 -11.69 11.36 -2.71
C SER A 86 -11.22 10.12 -3.44
N LEU A 87 -10.44 9.29 -2.75
CA LEU A 87 -10.03 7.98 -3.25
C LEU A 87 -11.24 7.09 -3.64
N PRO A 88 -12.33 7.00 -2.85
CA PRO A 88 -13.52 6.26 -3.27
C PRO A 88 -14.14 6.76 -4.58
N ALA A 89 -14.13 8.08 -4.84
CA ALA A 89 -14.64 8.63 -6.10
C ALA A 89 -13.80 8.20 -7.31
N LEU A 90 -12.48 8.10 -7.15
CA LEU A 90 -11.61 7.52 -8.17
C LEU A 90 -11.94 6.03 -8.38
N LEU A 91 -11.96 5.24 -7.30
CA LEU A 91 -12.04 3.77 -7.35
C LEU A 91 -13.36 3.25 -7.95
N ARG A 92 -14.47 3.98 -7.81
CA ARG A 92 -15.76 3.63 -8.45
C ARG A 92 -15.67 3.50 -9.96
N ASN A 93 -14.74 4.20 -10.61
CA ASN A 93 -14.56 4.12 -12.07
C ASN A 93 -13.84 2.84 -12.52
N TYR A 94 -13.34 2.04 -11.58
CA TYR A 94 -12.45 0.92 -11.86
C TYR A 94 -12.88 -0.39 -11.20
N GLU A 95 -14.14 -0.51 -10.78
CA GLU A 95 -14.67 -1.68 -10.06
C GLU A 95 -14.54 -3.00 -10.82
N GLU A 96 -14.42 -2.95 -12.14
CA GLU A 96 -14.20 -4.09 -13.02
C GLU A 96 -12.73 -4.54 -13.14
N HIS A 97 -11.80 -3.85 -12.46
CA HIS A 97 -10.36 -4.13 -12.53
C HIS A 97 -9.87 -4.87 -11.29
N GLY A 98 -8.77 -5.62 -11.47
CA GLY A 98 -8.14 -6.36 -10.39
C GLY A 98 -7.38 -5.48 -9.40
N ALA A 99 -6.91 -4.32 -9.86
CA ALA A 99 -6.30 -3.30 -9.02
C ALA A 99 -6.32 -1.94 -9.72
N VAL A 100 -6.22 -0.87 -8.95
CA VAL A 100 -5.89 0.48 -9.42
C VAL A 100 -4.45 0.78 -9.07
N LEU A 101 -3.65 1.21 -10.04
CA LEU A 101 -2.21 1.39 -9.90
C LEU A 101 -1.86 2.87 -9.75
N ALA A 102 -1.06 3.18 -8.74
CA ALA A 102 -0.46 4.48 -8.53
C ALA A 102 1.04 4.43 -8.86
N HIS A 103 1.58 5.53 -9.38
CA HIS A 103 3.02 5.67 -9.51
C HIS A 103 3.68 5.63 -8.13
N TRP A 104 4.78 4.90 -8.01
CA TRP A 104 5.59 4.91 -6.80
C TRP A 104 6.77 5.85 -6.99
N VAL A 105 6.71 6.98 -6.29
CA VAL A 105 7.74 8.03 -6.33
C VAL A 105 8.44 8.05 -4.98
N ARG A 106 9.77 7.99 -4.99
CA ARG A 106 10.57 8.13 -3.77
C ARG A 106 10.95 9.59 -3.57
N LEU A 107 10.67 10.08 -2.38
CA LEU A 107 11.11 11.40 -1.93
C LEU A 107 12.34 11.21 -1.03
N GLY A 108 13.37 12.00 -1.29
CA GLY A 108 14.56 12.02 -0.44
C GLY A 108 14.41 13.01 0.71
N SER A 109 15.39 13.07 1.60
CA SER A 109 15.42 14.01 2.72
C SER A 109 15.35 15.49 2.31
N SER A 110 15.53 15.79 1.02
CA SER A 110 15.57 17.16 0.48
C SER A 110 16.71 18.03 1.03
N GLY A 111 17.64 17.43 1.80
CA GLY A 111 18.67 18.13 2.57
C GLY A 111 18.27 18.45 4.01
N VAL A 112 17.11 17.99 4.45
CA VAL A 112 16.63 18.14 5.84
C VAL A 112 17.23 17.02 6.69
N GLU A 113 18.03 17.39 7.70
CA GLU A 113 18.60 16.45 8.67
C GLU A 113 17.63 16.20 9.84
N GLU A 114 17.01 17.27 10.34
CA GLU A 114 16.00 17.22 11.39
C GLU A 114 14.74 17.99 10.98
N ARG A 115 13.58 17.37 11.19
CA ARG A 115 12.28 17.98 10.92
C ARG A 115 11.82 18.75 12.14
N GLN A 116 11.34 19.98 11.93
CA GLN A 116 10.76 20.77 13.01
C GLN A 116 9.47 20.10 13.54
N PRO A 117 9.22 20.14 14.85
CA PRO A 117 7.96 19.64 15.42
C PRO A 117 6.76 20.27 14.70
N GLY A 118 5.79 19.44 14.30
CA GLY A 118 4.57 19.87 13.61
C GLY A 118 4.69 20.08 12.09
N GLN A 119 5.87 20.02 11.49
CA GLN A 119 6.03 20.24 10.04
C GLN A 119 5.49 19.06 9.21
N GLY A 120 4.65 19.30 8.20
CA GLY A 120 4.07 18.22 7.38
C GLY A 120 5.09 17.49 6.50
N LEU A 121 4.96 16.16 6.34
CA LEU A 121 5.90 15.36 5.53
C LEU A 121 5.95 15.81 4.06
N LEU A 122 4.81 16.05 3.43
CA LEU A 122 4.72 16.42 2.01
C LEU A 122 5.25 17.83 1.73
N GLU A 123 5.19 18.73 2.70
CA GLU A 123 5.74 20.08 2.60
C GLU A 123 7.26 20.11 2.85
N THR A 124 7.74 19.17 3.68
CA THR A 124 9.16 19.05 4.06
C THR A 124 9.98 18.38 2.97
N PHE A 125 9.50 17.24 2.48
CA PHE A 125 10.24 16.41 1.53
C PHE A 125 9.72 16.66 0.13
N THR A 126 10.48 17.40 -0.68
CA THR A 126 10.06 17.88 -2.01
C THR A 126 10.95 17.37 -3.14
N LYS A 127 12.20 16.96 -2.86
CA LYS A 127 13.09 16.37 -3.86
C LYS A 127 12.73 14.90 -4.10
N CYS A 128 12.41 14.56 -5.33
CA CYS A 128 11.98 13.21 -5.70
C CYS A 128 12.85 12.57 -6.80
N THR A 129 12.84 11.24 -6.84
CA THR A 129 13.33 10.51 -8.01
C THR A 129 12.40 10.73 -9.20
N PRO A 130 12.90 10.72 -10.45
CA PRO A 130 12.03 10.75 -11.62
C PRO A 130 10.97 9.65 -11.57
N VAL A 131 9.76 9.95 -12.07
CA VAL A 131 8.68 8.95 -12.18
C VAL A 131 9.16 7.80 -13.05
N ARG A 132 9.12 6.58 -12.51
CA ARG A 132 9.49 5.34 -13.22
C ARG A 132 8.25 4.49 -13.47
N ASP A 133 8.47 3.39 -14.19
CA ASP A 133 7.47 2.35 -14.43
C ASP A 133 7.20 1.46 -13.20
N HIS A 134 7.74 1.82 -12.03
CA HIS A 134 7.40 1.15 -10.77
C HIS A 134 6.09 1.72 -10.22
N VAL A 135 5.15 0.84 -9.92
CA VAL A 135 3.82 1.19 -9.42
C VAL A 135 3.50 0.43 -8.16
N LYS A 136 2.55 0.95 -7.38
CA LYS A 136 1.94 0.25 -6.26
C LYS A 136 0.44 0.16 -6.51
N GLY A 137 -0.16 -0.96 -6.14
CA GLY A 137 -1.56 -1.24 -6.45
C GLY A 137 -2.47 -1.16 -5.23
N ILE A 138 -3.68 -0.67 -5.46
CA ILE A 138 -4.84 -0.81 -4.59
C ILE A 138 -5.63 -2.00 -5.13
N ALA A 139 -5.60 -3.12 -4.41
CA ALA A 139 -6.18 -4.38 -4.84
C ALA A 139 -7.71 -4.34 -4.76
N ASN A 140 -8.38 -4.89 -5.77
CA ASN A 140 -9.77 -5.28 -5.66
C ASN A 140 -9.84 -6.68 -5.05
N LEU A 141 -10.31 -6.81 -3.80
CA LEU A 141 -10.26 -8.05 -3.02
C LEU A 141 -11.07 -9.20 -3.63
N ARG A 142 -12.05 -8.89 -4.51
CA ARG A 142 -12.80 -9.89 -5.27
C ARG A 142 -11.99 -10.52 -6.40
N TYR A 143 -11.04 -9.78 -6.96
CA TYR A 143 -10.33 -10.13 -8.17
C TYR A 143 -8.81 -10.23 -8.00
N ALA A 144 -8.30 -10.05 -6.77
CA ALA A 144 -6.89 -10.07 -6.47
C ALA A 144 -6.56 -10.86 -5.21
N SER A 145 -5.36 -11.43 -5.20
CA SER A 145 -4.74 -12.06 -4.04
C SER A 145 -3.26 -11.69 -3.95
N LEU A 146 -2.65 -11.99 -2.81
CA LEU A 146 -1.23 -11.75 -2.53
C LEU A 146 -0.34 -12.22 -3.71
N GLY A 147 0.48 -11.32 -4.25
CA GLY A 147 1.37 -11.62 -5.35
C GLY A 147 2.72 -12.22 -4.93
N ILE A 148 3.69 -12.10 -5.83
CA ILE A 148 5.04 -12.64 -5.66
C ILE A 148 5.93 -11.78 -4.76
N ASN A 149 5.51 -10.54 -4.48
CA ASN A 149 6.17 -9.57 -3.59
C ASN A 149 5.13 -8.52 -3.11
N ALA A 150 5.58 -7.56 -2.30
CA ALA A 150 4.75 -6.50 -1.71
C ALA A 150 4.11 -5.52 -2.73
N HIS A 151 4.58 -5.52 -3.98
CA HIS A 151 4.15 -4.57 -5.01
C HIS A 151 3.23 -5.20 -6.06
N THR A 152 2.93 -6.50 -5.95
CA THR A 152 2.25 -7.25 -7.00
C THR A 152 1.06 -8.04 -6.49
N PHE A 153 0.14 -8.36 -7.39
CA PHE A 153 -1.03 -9.19 -7.11
C PHE A 153 -1.17 -10.28 -8.15
N PHE A 154 -1.67 -11.45 -7.75
CA PHE A 154 -2.29 -12.36 -8.69
C PHE A 154 -3.72 -11.91 -8.95
N TYR A 155 -4.15 -11.94 -10.21
CA TYR A 155 -5.50 -11.53 -10.62
C TYR A 155 -6.34 -12.73 -11.04
N HIS A 156 -7.65 -12.65 -10.76
CA HIS A 156 -8.63 -13.71 -11.01
C HIS A 156 -9.68 -13.26 -12.03
N GLY A 157 -10.39 -14.23 -12.64
CA GLY A 157 -11.51 -13.93 -13.55
C GLY A 157 -11.13 -13.12 -14.80
N GLY A 158 -9.91 -13.30 -15.32
CA GLY A 158 -9.39 -12.58 -16.48
C GLY A 158 -9.07 -11.09 -16.24
N ARG A 159 -9.11 -10.64 -14.99
CA ARG A 159 -8.87 -9.24 -14.63
C ARG A 159 -7.39 -8.89 -14.57
N ARG A 160 -7.12 -7.59 -14.62
CA ARG A 160 -5.77 -7.00 -14.63
C ARG A 160 -5.80 -5.70 -13.82
N GLY A 161 -4.62 -5.27 -13.36
CA GLY A 161 -4.45 -3.94 -12.79
C GLY A 161 -4.54 -2.88 -13.87
N ILE A 162 -5.04 -1.70 -13.53
CA ILE A 162 -5.13 -0.55 -14.43
C ILE A 162 -4.50 0.68 -13.80
N ARG A 163 -3.74 1.44 -14.60
CA ARG A 163 -3.27 2.76 -14.21
C ARG A 163 -4.24 3.84 -14.69
N PRO A 164 -4.83 4.64 -13.80
CA PRO A 164 -5.59 5.82 -14.18
C PRO A 164 -4.74 6.82 -14.99
N GLY A 165 -5.37 7.55 -15.89
CA GLY A 165 -4.73 8.57 -16.73
C GLY A 165 -4.33 8.07 -18.11
N ASP A 166 -3.60 6.95 -18.19
CA ASP A 166 -3.16 6.37 -19.48
C ASP A 166 -3.74 4.98 -19.80
N ASN A 167 -4.58 4.46 -18.90
CA ASN A 167 -5.28 3.19 -19.03
C ASN A 167 -4.38 1.97 -19.29
N ARG A 168 -3.08 2.07 -18.98
CA ARG A 168 -2.18 0.91 -19.12
C ARG A 168 -2.59 -0.19 -18.17
N ARG A 169 -2.63 -1.41 -18.71
CA ARG A 169 -3.01 -2.62 -17.96
C ARG A 169 -1.77 -3.45 -17.63
N VAL A 170 -1.67 -3.92 -16.40
CA VAL A 170 -0.58 -4.80 -15.95
C VAL A 170 -1.10 -6.17 -15.53
N GLY A 171 -0.32 -7.20 -15.83
CA GLY A 171 -0.49 -8.53 -15.27
C GLY A 171 0.17 -8.65 -13.88
N VAL A 172 0.54 -9.88 -13.52
CA VAL A 172 1.04 -10.22 -12.17
C VAL A 172 2.27 -9.40 -11.76
N ALA A 173 3.22 -9.14 -12.66
CA ALA A 173 4.50 -8.52 -12.30
C ALA A 173 4.46 -7.00 -12.05
N HIS A 174 3.31 -6.33 -12.29
CA HIS A 174 3.17 -4.86 -12.23
C HIS A 174 4.26 -4.07 -12.98
N ALA A 175 4.97 -4.72 -13.89
CA ALA A 175 5.90 -4.08 -14.79
C ALA A 175 5.11 -3.52 -15.98
N LEU A 176 5.19 -2.21 -16.17
CA LEU A 176 4.67 -1.59 -17.38
C LEU A 176 5.70 -1.89 -18.47
N ARG A 177 5.37 -2.82 -19.38
CA ARG A 177 6.18 -3.02 -20.57
C ARG A 177 6.10 -1.72 -21.40
N LYS A 178 7.26 -1.29 -21.91
CA LYS A 178 7.34 -0.21 -22.90
C LYS A 178 6.60 -0.61 -24.17
#